data_AF-A0A1Z8SIE3-F1
#
_entry.id   AF-A0A1Z8SIE3-F1
#
_cell.length_a   1.000
_cell.length_b   1.000
_cell.length_c   1.000
_cell.angle_alpha   90.00
_cell.angle_beta   90.00
_cell.angle_gamma   90.00
#
_symmetry.space_group_name_H-M   'P 1'
#
loop_
_entity.id
_entity.type
_entity.pdbx_description
1 polymer ?
#
loop_
_entity_poly.entity_id
_entity_poly.type
_entity_poly.pdbx_seq_one_letter_code
_entity_poly.pdbx_strand_id
1 'polypeptide(L)'
;MTIEEKIQHFFRSESRAKKEQLKEILKEPLTREHAQALAPAIRDRSPRISARITALLAKHRLESCFEEQLIGLKPGKQTLLRSQFLKIKSRQESS
;
A
#
# COMPACT_ATOMS: atom_id res chain seq x y z
N MET A 1 -17.97 6.46 -10.21
CA MET A 1 -17.25 5.23 -9.88
C MET A 1 -16.89 5.29 -8.40
N THR A 2 -17.40 4.38 -7.59
CA THR A 2 -17.14 4.28 -6.16
C THR A 2 -15.67 3.98 -5.90
N ILE A 3 -15.23 4.11 -4.65
CA ILE A 3 -13.84 3.83 -4.30
C ILE A 3 -13.51 2.34 -4.43
N GLU A 4 -14.47 1.46 -4.13
CA GLU A 4 -14.36 0.01 -4.32
C GLU A 4 -14.18 -0.33 -5.79
N GLU A 5 -14.98 0.28 -6.68
CA GLU A 5 -14.85 0.13 -8.12
C GLU A 5 -13.48 0.60 -8.62
N LYS A 6 -12.94 1.70 -8.06
CA LYS A 6 -11.58 2.19 -8.36
C LYS A 6 -10.50 1.21 -7.95
N ILE A 7 -10.62 0.62 -6.75
CA ILE A 7 -9.69 -0.40 -6.26
C ILE A 7 -9.74 -1.64 -7.15
N GLN A 8 -10.93 -2.12 -7.51
CA GLN A 8 -11.10 -3.26 -8.42
C GLN A 8 -10.47 -2.97 -9.79
N HIS A 9 -10.70 -1.79 -10.35
CA HIS A 9 -10.13 -1.39 -11.63
C HIS A 9 -8.60 -1.28 -11.57
N PHE A 10 -8.05 -0.77 -10.47
CA PHE A 10 -6.60 -0.71 -10.24
C PHE A 10 -5.92 -2.09 -10.31
N PHE A 11 -6.55 -3.14 -9.77
CA PHE A 11 -5.98 -4.49 -9.83
C PHE A 11 -6.08 -5.12 -11.22
N ARG A 12 -7.02 -4.68 -12.07
CA ARG A 12 -7.18 -5.16 -13.45
C ARG A 12 -6.29 -4.43 -14.46
N SER A 13 -5.65 -3.34 -14.04
CA SER A 13 -4.96 -2.43 -14.96
C SER A 13 -3.49 -2.77 -15.14
N GLU A 14 -2.97 -2.46 -16.33
CA GLU A 14 -1.57 -2.65 -16.67
C GLU A 14 -0.65 -1.54 -16.16
N SER A 15 0.65 -1.84 -16.14
CA SER A 15 1.68 -1.14 -15.35
C SER A 15 1.67 0.40 -15.41
N ARG A 16 1.49 1.02 -16.58
CA ARG A 16 1.51 2.49 -16.69
C ARG A 16 0.24 3.13 -16.14
N ALA A 17 -0.93 2.61 -16.51
CA ALA A 17 -2.22 3.08 -16.03
C ALA A 17 -2.38 2.86 -14.52
N LYS A 18 -1.88 1.73 -14.03
CA LYS A 18 -1.95 1.33 -12.61
C LYS A 18 -1.34 2.37 -11.66
N LYS A 19 -0.25 3.03 -12.06
CA LYS A 19 0.40 4.07 -11.23
C LYS A 19 -0.44 5.33 -11.11
N GLU A 20 -1.07 5.76 -12.20
CA GLU A 20 -1.91 6.95 -12.21
C GLU A 20 -3.23 6.70 -11.47
N GLN A 21 -3.85 5.53 -11.67
CA GLN A 21 -5.03 5.13 -10.91
C GLN A 21 -4.78 5.10 -9.41
N LEU A 22 -3.63 4.57 -8.96
CA LEU A 22 -3.29 4.61 -7.54
C LEU A 22 -3.15 6.04 -7.02
N LYS A 23 -2.64 7.00 -7.81
CA LYS A 23 -2.60 8.41 -7.39
C LYS A 23 -4.01 8.93 -7.15
N GLU A 24 -4.93 8.66 -8.07
CA GLU A 24 -6.30 9.15 -7.96
C GLU A 24 -7.04 8.51 -6.78
N ILE A 25 -6.84 7.20 -6.53
CA ILE A 25 -7.39 6.52 -5.35
C ILE A 25 -6.88 7.15 -4.05
N LEU A 26 -5.57 7.47 -3.98
CA LEU A 26 -4.96 8.02 -2.77
C LEU A 26 -5.32 9.49 -2.48
N LYS A 27 -6.00 10.19 -3.40
CA LYS A 27 -6.55 11.53 -3.16
C LYS A 27 -7.88 11.49 -2.39
N GLU A 28 -8.52 10.32 -2.33
CA GLU A 28 -9.81 10.13 -1.68
C GLU A 28 -9.64 9.86 -0.17
N PRO A 29 -10.66 10.15 0.65
CA PRO A 29 -10.68 9.73 2.04
C PRO A 29 -10.85 8.21 2.12
N LEU A 30 -9.72 7.49 2.26
CA LEU A 30 -9.72 6.03 2.39
C LEU A 30 -10.04 5.62 3.83
N THR A 31 -10.93 4.64 3.99
CA THR A 31 -11.17 3.96 5.27
C THR A 31 -10.09 2.90 5.51
N ARG A 32 -10.12 2.31 6.70
CA ARG A 32 -9.22 1.20 7.05
C ARG A 32 -9.45 -0.01 6.13
N GLU A 33 -10.70 -0.29 5.77
CA GLU A 33 -11.10 -1.38 4.89
C GLU A 33 -10.57 -1.16 3.47
N HIS A 34 -10.64 0.08 2.96
CA HIS A 34 -10.06 0.42 1.64
C HIS A 34 -8.53 0.21 1.64
N ALA A 35 -7.86 0.60 2.72
CA ALA A 35 -6.42 0.38 2.86
C ALA A 35 -6.08 -1.12 2.91
N GLN A 36 -6.84 -1.94 3.64
CA GLN A 36 -6.69 -3.40 3.64
C GLN A 36 -6.88 -4.01 2.26
N ALA A 37 -7.91 -3.59 1.52
CA ALA A 37 -8.17 -4.09 0.17
C ALA A 37 -7.02 -3.80 -0.81
N LEU A 38 -6.27 -2.72 -0.59
CA LEU A 38 -5.10 -2.35 -1.40
C LEU A 38 -3.79 -3.05 -0.98
N ALA A 39 -3.75 -3.71 0.19
CA ALA A 39 -2.54 -4.33 0.73
C ALA A 39 -1.80 -5.26 -0.24
N PRO A 40 -2.48 -6.13 -1.03
CA PRO A 40 -1.80 -7.03 -1.98
C PRO A 40 -0.86 -6.32 -2.98
N ALA A 41 -1.12 -5.04 -3.27
CA ALA A 41 -0.28 -4.25 -4.17
C ALA A 41 1.11 -3.90 -3.60
N ILE A 42 1.42 -4.24 -2.34
CA ILE A 42 2.81 -4.26 -1.84
C ILE A 42 3.71 -5.13 -2.72
N ARG A 43 3.17 -6.25 -3.23
CA ARG A 43 3.91 -7.21 -4.05
C ARG A 43 4.13 -6.75 -5.49
N ASP A 44 3.60 -5.58 -5.87
CA ASP A 44 3.76 -5.03 -7.21
C ASP A 44 5.24 -4.90 -7.60
N ARG A 45 5.51 -5.03 -8.90
CA ARG A 45 6.86 -4.91 -9.47
C ARG A 45 7.37 -3.47 -9.42
N SER A 46 6.47 -2.49 -9.39
CA SER A 46 6.78 -1.07 -9.29
C SER A 46 7.15 -0.70 -7.84
N PRO A 47 8.40 -0.27 -7.56
CA PRO A 47 8.81 0.15 -6.23
C PRO A 47 7.98 1.33 -5.70
N ARG A 48 7.53 2.22 -6.60
CA ARG A 48 6.67 3.36 -6.24
C ARG A 48 5.28 2.92 -5.76
N ILE A 49 4.73 1.83 -6.30
CA ILE A 49 3.44 1.29 -5.85
C ILE A 49 3.66 0.67 -4.47
N SER A 50 4.62 -0.24 -4.32
CA SER A 50 4.94 -0.86 -3.03
C SER A 50 5.16 0.17 -1.92
N ALA A 51 5.94 1.23 -2.20
CA ALA A 51 6.21 2.29 -1.23
C ALA A 51 4.95 3.07 -0.82
N ARG A 52 4.04 3.35 -1.77
CA ARG A 52 2.78 4.07 -1.48
C ARG A 52 1.81 3.21 -0.68
N ILE A 53 1.68 1.93 -1.01
CA ILE A 53 0.83 1.02 -0.25
C ILE A 53 1.40 0.82 1.15
N THR A 54 2.72 0.68 1.29
CA THR A 54 3.38 0.60 2.61
C THR A 54 3.05 1.82 3.47
N ALA A 55 3.14 3.02 2.88
CA ALA A 55 2.78 4.25 3.57
C ALA A 55 1.29 4.32 3.96
N LEU A 56 0.41 3.85 3.08
CA LEU A 56 -1.02 3.77 3.35
C LEU A 56 -1.31 2.82 4.52
N LEU A 57 -0.76 1.60 4.50
CA LEU A 57 -0.97 0.64 5.58
C LEU A 57 -0.41 1.14 6.92
N ALA A 58 0.75 1.79 6.91
CA ALA A 58 1.33 2.41 8.10
C ALA A 58 0.39 3.48 8.68
N LYS A 59 -0.16 4.35 7.81
CA LYS A 59 -1.10 5.41 8.22
C LYS A 59 -2.36 4.85 8.90
N HIS A 60 -2.82 3.69 8.48
CA HIS A 60 -4.00 3.02 9.07
C HIS A 60 -3.64 1.98 10.16
N ARG A 61 -2.37 1.93 10.61
CA ARG A 61 -1.86 0.99 11.63
C ARG A 61 -2.16 -0.47 11.30
N LEU A 62 -2.05 -0.84 10.02
CA LEU A 62 -2.35 -2.18 9.49
C LEU A 62 -1.12 -3.09 9.49
N GLU A 63 -0.44 -3.24 10.63
CA GLU A 63 0.81 -4.00 10.75
C GLU A 63 0.65 -5.48 10.38
N SER A 64 -0.34 -6.17 10.93
CA SER A 64 -0.53 -7.61 10.67
C SER A 64 -0.78 -7.88 9.18
N CYS A 65 -1.64 -7.05 8.55
CA CYS A 65 -1.92 -7.15 7.12
C CYS A 65 -0.66 -6.85 6.29
N PHE A 66 0.13 -5.85 6.68
CA PHE A 66 1.40 -5.54 6.03
C PHE A 66 2.38 -6.74 6.08
N GLU A 67 2.58 -7.34 7.26
CA GLU A 67 3.49 -8.47 7.46
C GLU A 67 3.06 -9.72 6.66
N GLU A 68 1.76 -10.00 6.58
CA GLU A 68 1.24 -11.07 5.71
C GLU A 68 1.63 -10.87 4.24
N GLN A 69 1.60 -9.62 3.75
CA GLN A 69 1.99 -9.33 2.37
C GLN A 69 3.49 -9.50 2.11
N LEU A 70 4.33 -9.50 3.16
CA LEU A 70 5.78 -9.72 3.02
C LEU A 70 6.16 -11.20 2.87
N ILE A 71 5.29 -12.12 3.28
CA ILE A 71 5.54 -13.56 3.18
C ILE A 71 5.87 -13.93 1.73
N GLY A 72 6.99 -14.63 1.53
CA GLY A 72 7.47 -15.06 0.21
C GLY A 72 8.23 -14.00 -0.59
N LEU A 73 8.34 -12.76 -0.11
CA LEU A 73 9.22 -11.76 -0.74
C LEU A 73 10.69 -12.03 -0.41
N LYS A 74 11.61 -11.61 -1.29
CA LYS A 74 13.05 -11.69 -1.02
C LYS A 74 13.41 -10.94 0.27
N PRO A 75 14.35 -11.45 1.09
CA PRO A 75 14.71 -10.83 2.38
C PRO A 75 15.04 -9.33 2.27
N GLY A 76 15.84 -8.93 1.28
CA GLY A 76 16.17 -7.51 1.08
C GLY A 76 14.96 -6.61 0.81
N LYS A 77 13.94 -7.11 0.10
CA LYS A 77 12.68 -6.37 -0.12
C LYS A 77 11.87 -6.27 1.17
N GLN A 78 11.82 -7.34 1.98
CA GLN A 78 11.14 -7.31 3.27
C GLN A 78 11.77 -6.26 4.20
N THR A 79 13.09 -6.29 4.35
CA THR A 79 13.83 -5.33 5.20
C THR A 79 13.59 -3.89 4.79
N LEU A 80 13.64 -3.60 3.48
CA LEU A 80 13.39 -2.27 2.95
C LEU A 80 11.97 -1.78 3.30
N LEU A 81 10.96 -2.60 3.05
CA LEU A 81 9.56 -2.23 3.29
C LEU A 81 9.26 -2.09 4.78
N ARG A 82 9.78 -2.98 5.64
CA ARG A 82 9.64 -2.88 7.11
C ARG A 82 10.24 -1.59 7.64
N SER A 83 11.46 -1.25 7.21
CA SER A 83 12.12 0.01 7.59
C SER A 83 11.27 1.22 7.21
N GLN A 84 10.70 1.22 6.00
CA GLN A 84 9.80 2.28 5.56
C GLN A 84 8.51 2.35 6.41
N PHE A 85 7.88 1.21 6.69
CA PHE A 85 6.67 1.13 7.51
C PHE A 85 6.91 1.71 8.90
N LEU A 86 7.95 1.23 9.59
CA LEU A 86 8.32 1.66 10.94
C LEU A 86 8.64 3.16 11.00
N LYS A 87 9.38 3.68 10.01
CA LYS A 87 9.70 5.12 9.93
C LYS A 87 8.46 6.00 9.82
N ILE A 88 7.42 5.54 9.14
CA ILE A 88 6.18 6.30 9.00
C ILE A 88 5.36 6.20 10.28
N LYS A 89 5.23 5.00 10.84
CA LYS A 89 4.53 4.75 12.10
C LYS A 89 5.09 5.61 13.24
N SER A 90 6.42 5.64 13.42
CA SER A 90 7.05 6.41 14.50
C SER A 90 6.81 7.92 14.37
N ARG A 91 6.80 8.47 13.15
CA ARG A 91 6.46 9.89 12.91
C ARG A 91 5.04 10.24 13.33
N GLN A 92 4.11 9.30 13.23
CA GLN A 92 2.72 9.51 13.63
C GLN A 92 2.51 9.42 15.14
N GLU A 93 3.38 8.70 15.84
CA GLU A 93 3.34 8.60 17.30
C GLU A 93 3.98 9.84 17.96
N SER A 94 4.83 10.57 17.24
CA SER A 94 5.44 11.83 17.69
C SER A 94 4.66 13.10 17.33
N SER A 95 3.49 12.98 16.69
CA SER A 95 2.60 14.10 16.31
C SER A 95 1.33 14.09 17.13
#